data_AF-A0A6A6BU44-F1
#
_entry.id   AF-A0A6A6BU44-F1
#
_cell.length_a   1.000
_cell.length_b   1.000
_cell.length_c   1.000
_cell.angle_alpha   90.00
_cell.angle_beta   90.00
_cell.angle_gamma   90.00
#
_symmetry.space_group_name_H-M   'P 1'
#
loop_
_entity.id
_entity.type
_entity.pdbx_description
1 polymer ?
#
loop_
_entity_poly.entity_id
_entity_poly.type
_entity_poly.pdbx_seq_one_letter_code
_entity_poly.pdbx_strand_id
1 'polypeptide(L)'
;MLRKTLRLNRPQLVEDYYNQPEAVDNLYQADFAHDSEAADCVLCQQEVQNVVQRRPRYLRDAPDGFENAKFVRVRSDQFADYPTVHYGTIASADTLMKNGVEREETCRQVKMQRKADGLCFEMEAAGIVKSWPCLVVRSICDYSDSLLVP
;
A
#
# COMPACT_ATOMS: atom_id res chain seq x y z
N MET A 1 -3.32 4.60 17.57
CA MET A 1 -4.31 5.04 18.58
C MET A 1 -5.59 4.20 18.53
N LEU A 2 -6.24 4.04 17.37
CA LEU A 2 -7.50 3.28 17.24
C LEU A 2 -7.41 1.82 17.74
N ARG A 3 -6.40 1.03 17.32
CA ARG A 3 -6.30 -0.41 17.66
C ARG A 3 -6.03 -0.67 19.14
N LYS A 4 -5.14 0.10 19.79
CA LYS A 4 -4.90 0.00 21.24
C LYS A 4 -6.15 0.35 22.04
N THR A 5 -6.83 1.44 21.68
CA THR A 5 -8.09 1.84 22.32
C THR A 5 -9.20 0.81 22.06
N LEU A 6 -9.28 0.24 20.85
CA LEU A 6 -10.24 -0.82 20.52
C LEU A 6 -9.94 -2.12 21.26
N ARG A 7 -8.69 -2.56 21.40
CA ARG A 7 -8.33 -3.75 22.21
C ARG A 7 -8.74 -3.57 23.67
N LEU A 8 -8.54 -2.39 24.23
CA LEU A 8 -8.90 -2.08 25.62
C LEU A 8 -10.42 -2.04 25.84
N ASN A 9 -11.18 -1.47 24.90
CA ASN A 9 -12.60 -1.18 25.12
C ASN A 9 -13.57 -2.14 24.41
N ARG A 10 -13.15 -2.77 23.30
CA ARG A 10 -13.96 -3.67 22.46
C ARG A 10 -13.09 -4.74 21.77
N PRO A 11 -12.50 -5.68 22.53
CA PRO A 11 -11.56 -6.68 21.99
C PRO A 11 -12.16 -7.55 20.88
N GLN A 12 -13.45 -7.88 20.98
CA GLN A 12 -14.15 -8.70 19.96
C GLN A 12 -14.14 -8.04 18.58
N LEU A 13 -14.31 -6.71 18.50
CA LEU A 13 -14.24 -6.00 17.22
C LEU A 13 -12.83 -6.04 16.61
N VAL A 14 -11.79 -6.17 17.43
CA VAL A 14 -10.41 -6.27 16.93
C VAL A 14 -10.20 -7.62 16.24
N GLU A 15 -10.77 -8.68 16.80
CA GLU A 15 -10.70 -10.03 16.27
C GLU A 15 -11.54 -10.18 14.98
N ASP A 16 -12.74 -9.58 14.98
CA ASP A 16 -13.67 -9.67 13.85
C ASP A 16 -13.30 -8.77 12.66
N TYR A 17 -12.75 -7.56 12.91
CA TYR A 17 -12.61 -6.52 11.88
C TYR A 17 -11.21 -5.92 11.73
N TYR A 18 -10.32 -6.14 12.71
CA TYR A 18 -8.96 -5.60 12.68
C TYR A 18 -7.91 -6.71 12.83
N ASN A 19 -8.26 -7.92 12.41
CA ASN A 19 -7.32 -9.00 12.27
C ASN A 19 -6.38 -8.66 11.12
N GLN A 20 -5.11 -8.47 11.45
CA GLN A 20 -4.10 -8.15 10.46
C GLN A 20 -3.50 -9.47 10.00
N PRO A 21 -3.45 -9.76 8.69
CA PRO A 21 -2.80 -10.96 8.20
C PRO A 21 -1.37 -11.05 8.73
N GLU A 22 -0.96 -12.23 9.20
CA GLU A 22 0.45 -12.52 9.50
C GLU A 22 1.29 -12.61 8.21
N ALA A 23 0.62 -12.74 7.06
CA ALA A 23 1.23 -12.77 5.74
C ALA A 23 2.04 -11.50 5.46
N VAL A 24 3.22 -11.70 4.86
CA VAL A 24 4.09 -10.59 4.45
C VAL A 24 3.44 -9.88 3.25
N ASP A 25 3.24 -8.59 3.43
CA ASP A 25 2.72 -7.66 2.45
C ASP A 25 3.76 -7.38 1.34
N ASN A 26 3.69 -8.14 0.24
CA ASN A 26 4.65 -8.11 -0.87
C ASN A 26 4.13 -7.35 -2.09
N LEU A 27 5.04 -6.62 -2.77
CA LEU A 27 4.84 -6.16 -4.16
C LEU A 27 5.53 -7.14 -5.08
N TYR A 28 4.89 -7.53 -6.17
CA TYR A 28 5.60 -8.26 -7.21
C TYR A 28 5.99 -7.36 -8.39
N GLN A 29 7.00 -7.81 -9.14
CA GLN A 29 7.40 -7.18 -10.39
C GLN A 29 6.18 -7.04 -11.32
N ALA A 30 6.18 -6.02 -12.16
CA ALA A 30 5.03 -5.70 -13.00
C ALA A 30 4.61 -6.82 -13.95
N ASP A 31 5.57 -7.61 -14.41
CA ASP A 31 5.42 -8.72 -15.34
C ASP A 31 5.28 -10.08 -14.64
N PHE A 32 5.23 -10.11 -13.31
CA PHE A 32 5.06 -11.34 -12.56
C PHE A 32 3.62 -11.86 -12.72
N ALA A 33 3.49 -13.11 -13.16
CA ALA A 33 2.20 -13.76 -13.34
C ALA A 33 1.79 -14.51 -12.07
N HIS A 34 0.76 -14.01 -11.40
CA HIS A 34 0.10 -14.72 -10.33
C HIS A 34 -0.76 -15.86 -10.89
N ASP A 35 -0.74 -17.01 -10.22
CA ASP A 35 -1.70 -18.07 -10.48
C ASP A 35 -3.07 -17.65 -9.95
N SER A 36 -3.97 -17.25 -10.85
CA SER A 36 -5.32 -16.80 -10.50
C SER A 36 -6.25 -17.94 -10.09
N GLU A 37 -5.87 -19.20 -10.36
CA GLU A 37 -6.65 -20.38 -9.99
C GLU A 37 -6.27 -20.92 -8.59
N ALA A 38 -5.13 -20.49 -8.06
CA ALA A 38 -4.70 -20.85 -6.71
C ALA A 38 -5.62 -20.22 -5.64
N ALA A 39 -6.00 -21.03 -4.65
CA ALA A 39 -6.80 -20.57 -3.52
C ALA A 39 -6.03 -19.63 -2.56
N ASP A 40 -4.69 -19.66 -2.62
CA ASP A 40 -3.79 -18.83 -1.82
C ASP A 40 -2.51 -18.47 -2.58
N CYS A 41 -1.74 -17.55 -2.00
CA CYS A 41 -0.49 -17.07 -2.58
C CYS A 41 0.76 -17.81 -2.06
N VAL A 42 0.65 -19.05 -1.54
CA VAL A 42 1.79 -19.74 -0.92
C VAL A 42 2.95 -19.93 -1.91
N LEU A 43 2.65 -20.28 -3.17
CA LEU A 43 3.67 -20.42 -4.22
C LEU A 43 4.28 -19.08 -4.59
N CYS A 44 3.45 -18.04 -4.77
CA CYS A 44 3.92 -16.69 -5.06
C CYS A 44 4.87 -16.17 -3.96
N GLN A 45 4.56 -16.45 -2.69
CA GLN A 45 5.36 -16.02 -1.53
C GLN A 45 6.74 -16.68 -1.45
N GLN A 46 6.95 -17.82 -2.12
CA GLN A 46 8.27 -18.47 -2.19
C GLN A 46 9.20 -17.80 -3.21
N GLU A 47 8.64 -17.09 -4.19
CA GLU A 47 9.39 -16.44 -5.26
C GLU A 47 9.91 -15.05 -4.87
N VAL A 48 10.76 -15.02 -3.84
CA VAL A 48 11.32 -13.78 -3.28
C VAL A 48 12.11 -12.94 -4.30
N GLN A 49 12.63 -13.55 -5.36
CA GLN A 49 13.30 -12.84 -6.46
C GLN A 49 12.37 -11.93 -7.25
N ASN A 50 11.07 -12.24 -7.27
CA ASN A 50 10.04 -11.48 -7.99
C ASN A 50 9.40 -10.39 -7.12
N VAL A 51 9.91 -10.18 -5.90
CA VAL A 51 9.44 -9.11 -5.01
C VAL A 51 10.18 -7.80 -5.29
N VAL A 52 9.43 -6.71 -5.49
CA VAL A 52 10.02 -5.38 -5.71
C VAL A 52 10.67 -4.87 -4.43
N GLN A 53 11.94 -4.47 -4.53
CA GLN A 53 12.66 -3.81 -3.45
C GLN A 53 12.15 -2.37 -3.29
N ARG A 54 11.15 -2.17 -2.44
CA ARG A 54 10.62 -0.84 -2.13
C ARG A 54 11.64 -0.01 -1.33
N ARG A 55 11.66 1.30 -1.59
CA ARG A 55 12.29 2.26 -0.66
C ARG A 55 11.68 2.05 0.73
N PRO A 56 12.48 2.08 1.80
CA PRO A 56 11.95 1.84 3.13
C PRO A 56 10.88 2.90 3.46
N ARG A 57 9.80 2.44 4.07
CA ARG A 57 8.60 3.24 4.34
C ARG A 57 8.88 4.05 5.60
N TYR A 58 8.83 5.39 5.53
CA TYR A 58 9.09 6.23 6.70
C TYR A 58 8.03 5.97 7.78
N LEU A 59 8.46 5.50 8.95
CA LEU A 59 7.65 5.61 10.16
C LEU A 59 7.86 7.02 10.69
N ARG A 60 6.81 7.85 10.64
CA ARG A 60 6.87 9.24 11.15
C ARG A 60 7.05 9.30 12.67
N ASP A 61 6.85 8.20 13.38
CA ASP A 61 6.90 8.15 14.85
C ASP A 61 8.30 7.85 15.41
N ALA A 62 9.38 8.13 14.66
CA ALA A 62 10.67 8.34 15.30
C ALA A 62 10.54 9.59 16.20
N PRO A 63 10.76 9.51 17.52
CA PRO A 63 10.51 10.60 18.47
C PRO A 63 11.25 11.93 18.18
N ASP A 64 12.16 11.91 17.22
CA ASP A 64 13.16 12.93 16.90
C ASP A 64 13.00 13.53 15.49
N GLY A 65 11.88 13.28 14.81
CA GLY A 65 11.53 13.97 13.57
C GLY A 65 12.25 13.44 12.32
N PHE A 66 12.04 14.15 11.20
CA PHE A 66 12.34 13.69 9.83
C PHE A 66 13.82 13.35 9.58
N GLU A 67 14.74 13.84 10.41
CA GLU A 67 16.19 13.69 10.24
C GLU A 67 16.72 12.32 10.69
N ASN A 68 15.99 11.59 11.56
CA ASN A 68 16.45 10.31 12.14
C ASN A 68 15.51 9.13 11.87
N ALA A 69 14.59 9.25 10.91
CA ALA A 69 13.67 8.17 10.57
C ALA A 69 14.44 6.89 10.19
N LYS A 70 14.56 5.94 11.14
CA LYS A 70 15.19 4.65 10.87
C LYS A 70 14.42 3.96 9.75
N PHE A 71 15.14 3.52 8.73
CA PHE A 71 14.62 2.74 7.62
C PHE A 71 14.17 1.37 8.14
N VAL A 72 12.91 1.27 8.54
CA VAL A 72 12.37 0.05 9.11
C VAL A 72 11.60 -0.72 8.04
N ARG A 73 12.24 -1.77 7.47
CA ARG A 73 11.58 -2.74 6.59
C ARG A 73 10.58 -3.62 7.33
N VAL A 74 10.82 -3.83 8.63
CA VAL A 74 10.08 -4.72 9.52
C VAL A 74 9.54 -3.89 10.65
N ARG A 75 8.21 -3.61 10.68
CA ARG A 75 7.59 -2.89 11.81
C ARG A 75 8.14 -3.45 13.11
N SER A 76 8.86 -2.65 13.89
CA SER A 76 9.31 -3.10 15.21
C SER A 76 8.09 -3.44 16.04
N ASP A 77 8.15 -4.47 16.89
CA ASP A 77 7.03 -4.87 17.76
C ASP A 77 6.43 -3.70 18.53
N GLN A 78 7.25 -2.70 18.86
CA GLN A 78 6.85 -1.46 19.53
C GLN A 78 5.78 -0.64 18.76
N PHE A 79 5.72 -0.77 17.43
CA PHE A 79 4.81 -0.04 16.53
C PHE A 79 3.88 -0.96 15.73
N ALA A 80 3.78 -2.25 16.06
CA ALA A 80 2.90 -3.20 15.36
C ALA A 80 1.42 -2.76 15.32
N ASP A 81 1.01 -1.93 16.28
CA ASP A 81 -0.35 -1.41 16.41
C ASP A 81 -0.63 -0.09 15.64
N TYR A 82 0.38 0.47 14.98
CA TYR A 82 0.26 1.73 14.25
C TYR A 82 0.27 1.48 12.74
N PRO A 83 -0.62 2.14 11.98
CA PRO A 83 -0.57 2.07 10.53
C PRO A 83 0.68 2.79 10.02
N THR A 84 1.33 2.22 9.02
CA THR A 84 2.38 2.92 8.29
C THR A 84 1.73 3.96 7.39
N VAL A 85 2.13 5.23 7.53
CA VAL A 85 1.56 6.34 6.74
C VAL A 85 2.48 6.68 5.58
N HIS A 86 1.88 6.77 4.39
CA HIS A 86 2.57 7.07 3.14
C HIS A 86 2.14 8.45 2.63
N TYR A 87 3.13 9.27 2.27
CA TYR A 87 2.90 10.59 1.66
C TYR A 87 3.42 10.59 0.24
N GLY A 88 2.57 11.00 -0.70
CA GLY A 88 2.96 11.20 -2.09
C GLY A 88 1.75 11.30 -3.00
N THR A 89 1.99 11.11 -4.30
CA THR A 89 0.97 11.28 -5.32
C THR A 89 0.01 10.09 -5.36
N ILE A 90 -1.28 10.41 -5.25
CA ILE A 90 -2.38 9.49 -5.55
C ILE A 90 -2.82 9.79 -6.99
N ALA A 91 -2.73 8.79 -7.87
CA ALA A 91 -3.14 8.87 -9.26
C ALA A 91 -4.61 8.46 -9.38
N SER A 92 -5.45 9.35 -9.91
CA SER A 92 -6.88 9.11 -10.10
C SER A 92 -7.19 8.75 -11.55
N ALA A 93 -8.01 7.73 -11.78
CA ALA A 93 -8.52 7.33 -13.09
C ALA A 93 -9.99 6.90 -13.02
N ASP A 94 -10.67 6.78 -14.15
CA ASP A 94 -12.05 6.23 -14.22
C ASP A 94 -12.08 4.71 -14.36
N THR A 95 -10.91 4.08 -14.42
CA THR A 95 -10.75 2.63 -14.53
C THR A 95 -9.99 2.07 -13.33
N LEU A 96 -10.31 0.81 -13.00
CA LEU A 96 -9.66 0.10 -11.92
C LEU A 96 -8.28 -0.41 -12.39
N MET A 97 -7.22 0.05 -11.74
CA MET A 97 -5.85 -0.42 -11.97
C MET A 97 -5.67 -1.81 -11.37
N LYS A 98 -5.45 -2.83 -12.21
CA LYS A 98 -5.21 -4.21 -11.76
C LYS A 98 -3.89 -4.78 -12.27
N ASN A 99 -3.42 -4.31 -13.41
CA ASN A 99 -2.28 -4.89 -14.11
C ASN A 99 -0.96 -4.20 -13.72
N GLY A 100 0.05 -5.01 -13.38
CA GLY A 100 1.36 -4.53 -12.93
C GLY A 100 2.11 -3.72 -13.99
N VAL A 101 1.95 -4.07 -15.27
CA VAL A 101 2.55 -3.36 -16.42
C VAL A 101 1.88 -2.00 -16.62
N GLU A 102 0.55 -1.96 -16.63
CA GLU A 102 -0.21 -0.70 -16.74
C GLU A 102 0.11 0.25 -15.58
N ARG A 103 0.27 -0.31 -14.37
CA ARG A 103 0.69 0.41 -13.16
C ARG A 103 2.05 1.07 -13.36
N GLU A 104 3.04 0.35 -13.88
CA GLU A 104 4.36 0.91 -14.16
C GLU A 104 4.36 1.97 -15.25
N GLU A 105 3.63 1.74 -16.34
CA GLU A 105 3.45 2.72 -17.39
C GLU A 105 2.82 4.01 -16.86
N THR A 106 1.77 3.90 -16.06
CA THR A 106 1.12 5.04 -15.39
C THR A 106 2.10 5.74 -14.46
N CYS A 107 2.87 5.00 -13.65
CA CYS A 107 3.92 5.58 -12.80
C CYS A 107 4.96 6.36 -13.62
N ARG A 108 5.44 5.81 -14.74
CA ARG A 108 6.37 6.50 -15.65
C ARG A 108 5.74 7.78 -16.19
N GLN A 109 4.48 7.73 -16.62
CA GLN A 109 3.75 8.91 -17.11
C GLN A 109 3.61 9.99 -16.04
N VAL A 110 3.16 9.63 -14.84
CA VAL A 110 3.05 10.57 -13.69
C VAL A 110 4.41 11.19 -13.38
N LYS A 111 5.48 10.39 -13.39
CA LYS A 111 6.84 10.89 -13.17
C LYS A 111 7.31 11.86 -14.23
N MET A 112 7.03 11.59 -15.50
CA MET A 112 7.37 12.50 -16.60
C MET A 112 6.57 13.81 -16.53
N GLN A 113 5.27 13.74 -16.28
CA GLN A 113 4.37 14.89 -16.33
C GLN A 113 4.41 15.76 -15.07
N ARG A 114 4.58 15.15 -13.90
CA ARG A 114 4.48 15.80 -12.58
C ARG A 114 5.78 15.82 -11.79
N LYS A 115 6.85 15.17 -12.30
CA LYS A 115 8.12 14.99 -11.57
C LYS A 115 7.92 14.35 -10.19
N ALA A 116 6.92 13.47 -10.07
CA ALA A 116 6.53 12.79 -8.84
C ALA A 116 6.31 11.29 -9.08
N ASP A 117 6.54 10.45 -8.08
CA ASP A 117 6.25 9.02 -8.17
C ASP A 117 4.77 8.76 -7.80
N GLY A 118 4.04 8.00 -8.63
CA GLY A 118 2.68 7.53 -8.31
C GLY A 118 2.74 6.44 -7.24
N LEU A 119 2.17 6.70 -6.05
CA LEU A 119 2.23 5.77 -4.92
C LEU A 119 0.97 4.93 -4.74
N CYS A 120 -0.16 5.42 -5.21
CA CYS A 120 -1.48 4.82 -5.01
C CYS A 120 -2.36 5.17 -6.21
N PHE A 121 -3.25 4.25 -6.58
CA PHE A 121 -4.23 4.39 -7.66
C PHE A 121 -5.62 4.28 -7.07
N GLU A 122 -6.52 5.16 -7.49
CA GLU A 122 -7.92 5.19 -7.03
C GLU A 122 -8.79 5.87 -8.08
N MET A 123 -10.11 5.97 -7.84
CA MET A 123 -11.05 6.35 -8.89
C MET A 123 -11.86 7.63 -8.66
N GLU A 124 -11.80 8.25 -7.47
CA GLU A 124 -12.78 9.29 -7.10
C GLU A 124 -12.16 10.64 -6.70
N ALA A 125 -10.95 10.66 -6.14
CA ALA A 125 -10.44 11.83 -5.42
C ALA A 125 -10.24 13.06 -6.30
N ALA A 126 -9.78 12.88 -7.55
CA ALA A 126 -9.56 14.00 -8.47
C ALA A 126 -10.83 14.81 -8.77
N GLY A 127 -12.03 14.21 -8.65
CA GLY A 127 -13.30 14.94 -8.80
C GLY A 127 -13.57 15.88 -7.62
N ILE A 128 -13.25 15.44 -6.41
CA ILE A 128 -13.51 16.18 -5.16
C ILE A 128 -12.49 17.30 -4.98
N VAL A 129 -11.20 17.01 -5.19
CA VAL A 129 -10.09 17.96 -4.97
C VAL A 129 -10.19 19.20 -5.85
N LYS A 130 -10.80 19.09 -7.04
CA LYS A 130 -11.05 20.25 -7.93
C LYS A 130 -12.04 21.25 -7.36
N SER A 131 -12.95 20.80 -6.49
CA SER A 131 -14.07 21.60 -6.01
C SER A 131 -13.87 22.13 -4.59
N TRP A 132 -13.05 21.47 -3.77
CA TRP A 132 -12.88 21.79 -2.35
C TRP A 132 -11.42 21.60 -1.89
N PRO A 133 -10.86 22.53 -1.09
CA PRO A 133 -9.60 22.28 -0.39
C PRO A 133 -9.76 21.09 0.55
N CYS A 134 -9.10 19.97 0.24
CA CYS A 134 -9.19 18.75 1.05
C CYS A 134 -7.86 17.97 1.07
N LEU A 135 -7.74 17.08 2.05
CA LEU A 135 -6.68 16.09 2.16
C LEU A 135 -7.26 14.72 1.84
N VAL A 136 -6.68 14.03 0.87
CA VAL A 136 -7.08 12.67 0.49
C VAL A 136 -6.31 11.67 1.34
N VAL A 137 -7.01 10.78 2.03
CA VAL A 137 -6.43 9.69 2.84
C VAL A 137 -7.02 8.37 2.34
N ARG A 138 -6.16 7.45 1.90
CA ARG A 138 -6.54 6.11 1.40
C ARG A 138 -5.77 5.02 2.14
N SER A 139 -6.44 3.89 2.39
CA SER A 139 -5.79 2.62 2.73
C SER A 139 -5.38 1.88 1.45
N ILE A 140 -4.37 1.03 1.54
CA ILE A 140 -3.98 0.12 0.46
C ILE A 140 -4.81 -1.16 0.58
N CYS A 141 -5.48 -1.57 -0.50
CA CYS A 141 -6.26 -2.80 -0.57
C CYS A 141 -5.66 -3.87 -1.49
N ASP A 142 -4.88 -3.45 -2.49
CA ASP A 142 -4.16 -4.30 -3.44
C ASP A 142 -2.96 -3.52 -4.01
N TYR A 143 -2.12 -4.20 -4.80
CA TYR A 143 -0.95 -3.60 -5.45
C TYR A 143 -1.04 -3.49 -6.96
N SER A 144 -2.21 -3.82 -7.52
CA SER A 144 -2.40 -3.86 -8.96
C SER A 144 -1.30 -4.66 -9.67
N ASP A 145 -0.86 -5.77 -9.06
CA ASP A 145 0.07 -6.74 -9.65
C ASP A 145 -0.65 -8.03 -10.08
N SER A 146 -1.95 -8.17 -9.79
CA SER A 146 -2.74 -9.33 -10.22
C SER A 146 -3.15 -9.19 -11.68
N LEU A 147 -2.65 -10.07 -12.54
CA LEU A 147 -3.10 -10.13 -13.93
C LEU A 147 -4.62 -10.37 -13.99
N LEU A 148 -5.31 -9.64 -14.88
CA LEU A 148 -6.52 -10.17 -15.48
C LEU A 148 -6.06 -11.29 -16.43
N VAL A 149 -6.22 -12.54 -16.02
CA VAL A 149 -6.30 -13.60 -17.02
C VAL A 149 -7.65 -13.39 -17.73
N PRO A 150 -7.67 -13.14 -19.06
CA PRO A 150 -8.92 -12.94 -19.80
C PRO A 150 -9.83 -14.18 -19.77
#